data_AF-A0A2A4TXB2-F1
#
_entry.id   AF-A0A2A4TXB2-F1
#
_cell.length_a   1.000
_cell.length_b   1.000
_cell.length_c   1.000
_cell.angle_alpha   90.00
_cell.angle_beta   90.00
_cell.angle_gamma   90.00
#
_symmetry.space_group_name_H-M   'P 1'
#
loop_
_entity.id
_entity.type
_entity.pdbx_description
1 polymer ?
#
loop_
_entity_poly.entity_id
_entity_poly.type
_entity_poly.pdbx_seq_one_letter_code
_entity_poly.pdbx_strand_id
1 'polypeptide(L)'
;MGTVDLVTTDEDTILTFTKASLLLNDTDIDGDVLTISSLDTTATQGQVTDNGDGTFSYDPGASFHNLAVGENGMDSFNYVVSDGNGGTSVVTVSVSVSGTATGLLLTGTILGDTLTGQSQNDTLAGGLGNDVLIGGGGADTYALRRGDGQDVINNVGEGLSADKISYTSGVNHDQLWFSQSGNNLVIQTIGTTDQATVTDWYTGSVNHVASIQSSDGFTLSNTMVQNLVAAMAGMTPPPVGQTNLNIAEHTALDAVIASNWQ
;
A
#
# COMPACT_ATOMS: atom_id res chain seq x y z
N MET A 1 -42.35 5.84 -14.03
CA MET A 1 -41.02 6.45 -14.20
C MET A 1 -40.12 5.92 -13.11
N GLY A 2 -38.94 5.46 -13.51
CA GLY A 2 -37.93 5.00 -12.57
C GLY A 2 -36.95 6.10 -12.16
N THR A 3 -36.48 6.07 -10.91
CA THR A 3 -35.56 7.06 -10.33
C THR A 3 -34.30 6.37 -9.83
N VAL A 4 -33.12 6.99 -10.01
CA VAL A 4 -31.85 6.42 -9.52
C VAL A 4 -31.88 6.14 -8.02
N ASP A 5 -31.38 4.95 -7.65
CA ASP A 5 -31.12 4.58 -6.28
C ASP A 5 -29.67 4.86 -5.91
N LEU A 6 -29.47 5.42 -4.71
CA LEU A 6 -28.16 5.67 -4.13
C LEU A 6 -28.01 4.81 -2.88
N VAL A 7 -26.98 3.97 -2.85
CA VAL A 7 -26.69 3.10 -1.71
C VAL A 7 -25.21 3.16 -1.36
N THR A 8 -24.90 2.85 -0.10
CA THR A 8 -23.53 2.83 0.42
C THR A 8 -23.26 1.54 1.16
N THR A 9 -22.04 1.02 1.07
CA THR A 9 -21.56 -0.11 1.87
C THR A 9 -20.06 0.02 2.10
N ASP A 10 -19.51 -0.78 3.01
CA ASP A 10 -18.06 -0.92 3.17
C ASP A 10 -17.53 -2.02 2.23
N GLU A 11 -16.26 -1.95 1.82
CA GLU A 11 -15.62 -2.87 0.87
C GLU A 11 -15.70 -4.36 1.26
N ASP A 12 -15.83 -4.66 2.56
CA ASP A 12 -15.94 -6.02 3.10
C ASP A 12 -17.34 -6.35 3.63
N THR A 13 -18.35 -5.54 3.28
CA THR A 13 -19.71 -5.69 3.79
C THR A 13 -20.69 -5.94 2.65
N ILE A 14 -21.34 -7.10 2.71
CA ILE A 14 -22.47 -7.41 1.85
C ILE A 14 -23.65 -6.50 2.22
N LEU A 15 -24.08 -5.70 1.25
CA LEU A 15 -25.27 -4.87 1.39
C LEU A 15 -26.51 -5.67 0.97
N THR A 16 -27.54 -5.71 1.81
CA THR A 16 -28.83 -6.32 1.47
C THR A 16 -29.92 -5.25 1.38
N PHE A 17 -30.71 -5.27 0.32
CA PHE A 17 -31.85 -4.37 0.11
C PHE A 17 -33.08 -5.16 -0.33
N THR A 18 -34.26 -4.57 -0.12
CA THR A 18 -35.54 -5.20 -0.48
C THR A 18 -36.03 -4.70 -1.82
N LYS A 19 -36.86 -5.48 -2.52
CA LYS A 19 -37.60 -4.99 -3.69
C LYS A 19 -38.37 -3.70 -3.39
N ALA A 20 -38.97 -3.60 -2.20
CA ALA A 20 -39.73 -2.43 -1.79
C ALA A 20 -38.86 -1.17 -1.63
N SER A 21 -37.60 -1.32 -1.19
CA SER A 21 -36.70 -0.17 -1.06
C SER A 21 -36.20 0.35 -2.40
N LEU A 22 -35.98 -0.52 -3.38
CA LEU A 22 -35.63 -0.09 -4.75
C LEU A 22 -36.79 0.64 -5.43
N LEU A 23 -38.02 0.14 -5.26
CA LEU A 23 -39.20 0.75 -5.89
C LEU A 23 -39.74 1.98 -5.15
N LEU A 24 -39.13 2.40 -4.04
CA LEU A 24 -39.72 3.38 -3.12
C LEU A 24 -39.82 4.78 -3.74
N ASN A 25 -38.87 5.16 -4.59
CA ASN A 25 -38.77 6.44 -5.29
C ASN A 25 -39.30 6.36 -6.75
N ASP A 26 -39.84 5.21 -7.14
CA ASP A 26 -40.42 4.98 -8.46
C ASP A 26 -41.92 5.30 -8.43
N THR A 27 -42.45 5.85 -9.52
CA THR A 27 -43.86 6.26 -9.58
C THR A 27 -44.52 5.78 -10.86
N ASP A 28 -45.74 5.28 -10.74
CA ASP A 28 -46.63 5.01 -11.86
C ASP A 28 -47.64 6.16 -12.04
N ILE A 29 -48.01 6.49 -13.28
CA ILE A 29 -48.97 7.59 -13.55
C ILE A 29 -50.43 7.14 -13.40
N ASP A 30 -50.69 5.86 -13.66
CA ASP A 30 -52.00 5.21 -13.58
C ASP A 30 -52.22 4.57 -12.19
N GLY A 31 -51.16 4.48 -11.39
CA GLY A 31 -51.19 4.00 -10.00
C GLY A 31 -51.06 2.49 -9.86
N ASP A 32 -50.57 1.82 -10.91
CA ASP A 32 -50.34 0.39 -10.92
C ASP A 32 -49.22 -0.03 -9.95
N VAL A 33 -49.28 -1.28 -9.48
CA VAL A 33 -48.27 -1.84 -8.57
C VAL A 33 -47.01 -2.16 -9.37
N LEU A 34 -45.93 -1.44 -9.06
CA LEU A 34 -44.65 -1.62 -9.73
C LEU A 34 -43.96 -2.93 -9.32
N THR A 35 -43.24 -3.52 -10.28
CA THR A 35 -42.43 -4.73 -10.09
C THR A 35 -41.08 -4.60 -10.76
N ILE A 36 -40.10 -5.40 -10.31
CA ILE A 36 -38.81 -5.55 -10.99
C ILE A 36 -38.94 -6.74 -11.92
N SER A 37 -38.74 -6.53 -13.23
CA SER A 37 -38.89 -7.57 -14.26
C SER A 37 -37.58 -8.20 -14.70
N SER A 38 -36.45 -7.49 -14.55
CA SER A 38 -35.12 -8.01 -14.88
C SER A 38 -34.01 -7.22 -14.19
N LEU A 39 -32.84 -7.83 -14.08
CA LEU A 39 -31.62 -7.27 -13.52
C LEU A 39 -30.49 -7.39 -14.56
N ASP A 40 -29.70 -6.32 -14.73
CA ASP A 40 -28.49 -6.29 -15.54
C ASP A 40 -27.30 -5.91 -14.67
N THR A 41 -26.43 -6.90 -14.44
CA THR A 41 -25.24 -6.81 -13.59
C THR A 41 -23.97 -6.87 -14.42
N THR A 42 -24.05 -6.76 -15.75
CA THR A 42 -22.90 -7.05 -16.63
C THR A 42 -21.75 -6.05 -16.49
N ALA A 43 -22.04 -4.84 -16.02
CA ALA A 43 -21.06 -3.78 -15.80
C ALA A 43 -20.64 -3.59 -14.33
N THR A 44 -21.17 -4.41 -13.42
CA THR A 44 -20.85 -4.32 -11.98
C THR A 44 -19.47 -4.94 -11.72
N GLN A 45 -18.68 -4.32 -10.85
CA GLN A 45 -17.40 -4.82 -10.36
C GLN A 45 -17.57 -5.81 -9.20
N GLY A 46 -18.60 -5.63 -8.37
CA GLY A 46 -18.96 -6.57 -7.32
C GLY A 46 -19.77 -7.77 -7.83
N GLN A 47 -20.56 -8.36 -6.94
CA GLN A 47 -21.53 -9.40 -7.27
C GLN A 47 -22.92 -8.99 -6.76
N VAL A 48 -23.88 -8.88 -7.68
CA VAL A 48 -25.29 -8.67 -7.33
C VAL A 48 -26.04 -10.00 -7.39
N THR A 49 -26.80 -10.32 -6.35
CA THR A 49 -27.58 -11.57 -6.24
C THR A 49 -29.05 -11.26 -5.97
N ASP A 50 -29.96 -11.89 -6.72
CA ASP A 50 -31.37 -12.02 -6.35
C ASP A 50 -31.53 -13.24 -5.44
N ASN A 51 -31.97 -13.02 -4.20
CA ASN A 51 -32.05 -14.07 -3.19
C ASN A 51 -33.33 -14.92 -3.32
N GLY A 52 -34.27 -14.54 -4.20
CA GLY A 52 -35.50 -15.28 -4.46
C GLY A 52 -36.60 -15.12 -3.40
N ASP A 53 -36.35 -14.37 -2.34
CA ASP A 53 -37.30 -14.05 -1.26
C ASP A 53 -37.80 -12.59 -1.32
N GLY A 54 -37.51 -11.89 -2.41
CA GLY A 54 -37.83 -10.47 -2.59
C GLY A 54 -36.75 -9.52 -2.05
N THR A 55 -35.60 -10.07 -1.61
CA THR A 55 -34.39 -9.30 -1.31
C THR A 55 -33.33 -9.50 -2.38
N PHE A 56 -32.43 -8.53 -2.46
CA PHE A 56 -31.26 -8.52 -3.32
C PHE A 56 -30.03 -8.19 -2.47
N SER A 57 -28.89 -8.70 -2.88
CA SER A 57 -27.61 -8.45 -2.22
C SER A 57 -26.59 -7.90 -3.20
N TYR A 58 -25.72 -7.01 -2.73
CA TYR A 58 -24.51 -6.58 -3.41
C TYR A 58 -23.31 -6.91 -2.52
N ASP A 59 -22.41 -7.73 -3.03
CA ASP A 59 -21.11 -8.06 -2.41
C ASP A 59 -20.00 -7.36 -3.21
N PRO A 60 -19.29 -6.37 -2.63
CA PRO A 60 -18.18 -5.72 -3.32
C PRO A 60 -17.06 -6.70 -3.73
N GLY A 61 -16.89 -7.79 -2.99
CA GLY A 61 -15.80 -8.75 -3.17
C GLY A 61 -14.41 -8.09 -3.15
N ALA A 62 -13.45 -8.72 -3.84
CA ALA A 62 -12.07 -8.23 -3.86
C ALA A 62 -11.82 -7.01 -4.75
N SER A 63 -12.83 -6.51 -5.45
CA SER A 63 -12.71 -5.43 -6.41
C SER A 63 -12.39 -4.07 -5.77
N PHE A 64 -12.61 -3.94 -4.46
CA PHE A 64 -12.47 -2.69 -3.73
C PHE A 64 -11.47 -2.73 -2.57
N HIS A 65 -10.85 -3.87 -2.24
CA HIS A 65 -9.93 -4.03 -1.09
C HIS A 65 -8.73 -3.06 -1.07
N ASN A 66 -8.45 -2.38 -2.18
CA ASN A 66 -7.40 -1.39 -2.28
C ASN A 66 -7.81 0.00 -1.77
N LEU A 67 -9.06 0.21 -1.33
CA LEU A 67 -9.52 1.49 -0.80
C LEU A 67 -9.06 1.67 0.65
N ALA A 68 -8.29 2.72 0.91
CA ALA A 68 -7.94 3.08 2.28
C ALA A 68 -9.13 3.68 3.04
N VAL A 69 -9.05 3.72 4.38
CA VAL A 69 -10.03 4.42 5.22
C VAL A 69 -10.26 5.86 4.72
N GLY A 70 -11.50 6.16 4.36
CA GLY A 70 -11.94 7.48 3.86
C GLY A 70 -11.93 7.63 2.34
N GLU A 71 -11.43 6.64 1.60
CA GLU A 71 -11.60 6.56 0.14
C GLU A 71 -12.94 5.93 -0.23
N ASN A 72 -13.42 6.23 -1.44
CA ASN A 72 -14.65 5.64 -1.96
C ASN A 72 -14.45 5.17 -3.40
N GLY A 73 -14.85 3.92 -3.65
CA GLY A 73 -15.06 3.37 -4.98
C GLY A 73 -16.51 3.52 -5.40
N MET A 74 -16.76 3.55 -6.71
CA MET A 74 -18.11 3.57 -7.26
C MET A 74 -18.35 2.31 -8.08
N ASP A 75 -19.52 1.72 -7.91
CA ASP A 75 -20.04 0.66 -8.76
C ASP A 75 -21.49 0.94 -9.15
N SER A 76 -22.00 0.20 -10.14
CA SER A 76 -23.41 0.32 -10.51
C SER A 76 -23.94 -0.93 -11.20
N PHE A 77 -25.25 -1.13 -11.08
CA PHE A 77 -26.00 -2.11 -11.86
C PHE A 77 -27.38 -1.54 -12.20
N ASN A 78 -28.07 -2.16 -13.15
CA ASN A 78 -29.39 -1.71 -13.59
C ASN A 78 -30.47 -2.75 -13.29
N TYR A 79 -31.69 -2.29 -13.06
CA TYR A 79 -32.89 -3.12 -13.09
C TYR A 79 -33.95 -2.51 -13.99
N VAL A 80 -34.94 -3.31 -14.39
CA VAL A 80 -36.10 -2.85 -15.14
C VAL A 80 -37.31 -2.86 -14.23
N VAL A 81 -37.91 -1.69 -14.01
CA VAL A 81 -39.21 -1.55 -13.37
C VAL A 81 -40.32 -1.69 -14.41
N SER A 82 -41.41 -2.38 -14.05
CA SER A 82 -42.59 -2.60 -14.88
C SER A 82 -43.89 -2.36 -14.11
N ASP A 83 -44.87 -1.78 -14.79
CA ASP A 83 -46.24 -1.57 -14.34
C ASP A 83 -47.15 -2.82 -14.47
N GLY A 84 -46.67 -3.88 -15.13
CA GLY A 84 -47.47 -5.07 -15.45
C GLY A 84 -48.47 -4.90 -16.60
N ASN A 85 -48.56 -3.70 -17.18
CA ASN A 85 -49.44 -3.33 -18.30
C ASN A 85 -48.68 -2.91 -19.57
N GLY A 86 -47.35 -3.08 -19.57
CA GLY A 86 -46.48 -2.92 -20.74
C GLY A 86 -45.60 -1.67 -20.67
N GLY A 87 -45.80 -0.79 -19.69
CA GLY A 87 -44.87 0.27 -19.34
C GLY A 87 -43.67 -0.27 -18.59
N THR A 88 -42.48 0.15 -19.02
CA THR A 88 -41.21 -0.21 -18.37
C THR A 88 -40.27 0.99 -18.31
N SER A 89 -39.34 0.96 -17.35
CA SER A 89 -38.23 1.91 -17.25
C SER A 89 -36.99 1.18 -16.77
N VAL A 90 -35.82 1.54 -17.30
CA VAL A 90 -34.53 1.10 -16.76
C VAL A 90 -34.17 2.05 -15.62
N VAL A 91 -33.70 1.50 -14.50
CA VAL A 91 -33.25 2.22 -13.32
C VAL A 91 -31.85 1.78 -12.96
N THR A 92 -31.01 2.74 -12.59
CA THR A 92 -29.64 2.49 -12.14
C THR A 92 -29.59 2.54 -10.62
N VAL A 93 -28.98 1.53 -10.02
CA VAL A 93 -28.53 1.55 -8.63
C VAL A 93 -27.06 1.97 -8.64
N SER A 94 -26.75 3.11 -8.03
CA SER A 94 -25.38 3.58 -7.84
C SER A 94 -24.91 3.19 -6.45
N VAL A 95 -23.85 2.41 -6.38
CA VAL A 95 -23.25 1.94 -5.14
C VAL A 95 -21.97 2.72 -4.87
N SER A 96 -21.89 3.35 -3.70
CA SER A 96 -20.63 3.88 -3.18
C SER A 96 -20.06 2.89 -2.17
N VAL A 97 -18.84 2.41 -2.42
CA VAL A 97 -18.13 1.47 -1.55
C VAL A 97 -17.08 2.25 -0.79
N SER A 98 -17.18 2.28 0.54
CA SER A 98 -16.23 2.96 1.42
C SER A 98 -15.08 2.02 1.79
N GLY A 99 -13.85 2.53 1.67
CA GLY A 99 -12.66 1.84 2.13
C GLY A 99 -12.60 1.77 3.65
N THR A 100 -12.22 0.60 4.15
CA THR A 100 -12.04 0.28 5.57
C THR A 100 -10.66 -0.28 5.88
N ALA A 101 -9.88 -0.63 4.85
CA ALA A 101 -8.56 -1.21 4.98
C ALA A 101 -7.57 -0.23 5.61
N THR A 102 -6.87 -0.71 6.63
CA THR A 102 -5.69 -0.06 7.21
C THR A 102 -4.46 -0.87 6.87
N GLY A 103 -3.32 -0.21 6.71
CA GLY A 103 -2.05 -0.91 6.53
C GLY A 103 -1.74 -1.91 7.63
N LEU A 104 -1.09 -3.00 7.24
CA LEU A 104 -0.66 -4.10 8.08
C LEU A 104 0.56 -3.68 8.92
N LEU A 105 0.60 -4.19 10.15
CA LEU A 105 1.81 -4.24 10.96
C LEU A 105 2.35 -5.67 10.93
N LEU A 106 3.35 -5.90 10.09
CA LEU A 106 4.01 -7.20 9.92
C LEU A 106 5.28 -7.22 10.76
N THR A 107 5.41 -8.23 11.63
CA THR A 107 6.61 -8.45 12.43
C THR A 107 7.05 -9.89 12.29
N GLY A 108 8.27 -10.11 11.81
CA GLY A 108 8.87 -11.44 11.74
C GLY A 108 9.49 -11.85 13.07
N THR A 109 10.36 -12.85 13.01
CA THR A 109 10.82 -13.62 14.15
C THR A 109 12.30 -13.39 14.44
N ILE A 110 13.02 -14.44 14.85
CA ILE A 110 14.47 -14.44 15.00
C ILE A 110 15.17 -15.22 13.88
N LEU A 111 14.38 -15.73 12.94
CA LEU A 111 14.79 -16.51 11.78
C LEU A 111 14.53 -15.68 10.54
N GLY A 112 15.07 -16.12 9.39
CA GLY A 112 14.74 -15.48 8.12
C GLY A 112 13.28 -15.70 7.75
N ASP A 113 12.56 -14.60 7.56
CA ASP A 113 11.16 -14.51 7.22
C ASP A 113 10.94 -13.88 5.84
N THR A 114 9.75 -14.07 5.27
CA THR A 114 9.29 -13.32 4.10
C THR A 114 7.99 -12.64 4.45
N LEU A 115 8.02 -11.31 4.51
CA LEU A 115 6.89 -10.46 4.85
C LEU A 115 6.42 -9.75 3.59
N THR A 116 5.12 -9.86 3.27
CA THR A 116 4.51 -9.23 2.10
C THR A 116 3.34 -8.38 2.55
N GLY A 117 3.43 -7.08 2.27
CA GLY A 117 2.34 -6.13 2.41
C GLY A 117 1.30 -6.25 1.30
N GLN A 118 0.34 -5.34 1.30
CA GLN A 118 -0.81 -5.30 0.40
C GLN A 118 -0.80 -3.99 -0.40
N SER A 119 -1.94 -3.34 -0.61
CA SER A 119 -2.03 -2.08 -1.38
C SER A 119 -2.09 -0.84 -0.47
N GLN A 120 -1.95 -1.03 0.84
CA GLN A 120 -2.14 -0.04 1.88
C GLN A 120 -0.78 0.31 2.50
N ASN A 121 -0.72 1.38 3.29
CA ASN A 121 0.53 1.83 3.89
C ASN A 121 1.00 0.89 5.01
N ASP A 122 1.82 -0.09 4.69
CA ASP A 122 2.20 -1.15 5.61
C ASP A 122 3.45 -0.80 6.42
N THR A 123 3.64 -1.48 7.55
CA THR A 123 4.90 -1.45 8.31
C THR A 123 5.43 -2.86 8.45
N LEU A 124 6.62 -3.09 7.89
CA LEU A 124 7.29 -4.38 7.85
C LEU A 124 8.55 -4.34 8.70
N ALA A 125 8.57 -5.13 9.78
CA ALA A 125 9.73 -5.32 10.64
C ALA A 125 10.17 -6.78 10.60
N GLY A 126 11.27 -7.07 9.90
CA GLY A 126 11.78 -8.45 9.74
C GLY A 126 12.06 -9.14 11.08
N GLY A 127 12.65 -8.40 12.03
CA GLY A 127 13.06 -8.97 13.30
C GLY A 127 14.56 -9.23 13.27
N LEU A 128 15.02 -10.28 13.97
CA LEU A 128 16.39 -10.76 13.74
C LEU A 128 16.31 -11.81 12.65
N GLY A 129 17.32 -11.93 11.80
CA GLY A 129 17.30 -12.94 10.75
C GLY A 129 17.97 -12.43 9.50
N ASN A 130 17.63 -13.01 8.36
CA ASN A 130 17.90 -12.38 7.08
C ASN A 130 16.56 -12.43 6.35
N ASP A 131 15.88 -11.30 6.32
CA ASP A 131 14.47 -11.25 5.96
C ASP A 131 14.27 -10.74 4.54
N VAL A 132 13.13 -11.09 3.94
CA VAL A 132 12.66 -10.51 2.68
C VAL A 132 11.41 -9.68 2.98
N LEU A 133 11.50 -8.37 2.75
CA LEU A 133 10.43 -7.42 3.03
C LEU A 133 9.91 -6.87 1.69
N ILE A 134 8.64 -7.15 1.39
CA ILE A 134 7.97 -6.76 0.14
C ILE A 134 6.82 -5.82 0.51
N GLY A 135 6.95 -4.52 0.21
CA GLY A 135 5.96 -3.51 0.59
C GLY A 135 4.60 -3.72 -0.09
N GLY A 136 4.61 -3.84 -1.42
CA GLY A 136 3.37 -3.87 -2.20
C GLY A 136 3.02 -2.47 -2.71
N GLY A 137 1.74 -2.14 -2.75
CA GLY A 137 1.26 -0.79 -3.06
C GLY A 137 1.01 0.00 -1.77
N GLY A 138 0.84 1.31 -1.89
CA GLY A 138 0.75 2.18 -0.72
C GLY A 138 2.13 2.71 -0.31
N ALA A 139 2.18 3.57 0.71
CA ALA A 139 3.41 4.15 1.25
C ALA A 139 3.91 3.36 2.46
N ASP A 140 4.85 2.46 2.23
CA ASP A 140 5.29 1.45 3.19
C ASP A 140 6.46 1.90 4.06
N THR A 141 6.57 1.29 5.23
CA THR A 141 7.67 1.49 6.18
C THR A 141 8.41 0.19 6.42
N TYR A 142 9.64 0.09 5.94
CA TYR A 142 10.56 -0.98 6.28
C TYR A 142 11.31 -0.60 7.57
N ALA A 143 10.90 -1.19 8.69
CA ALA A 143 11.41 -0.87 10.02
C ALA A 143 12.62 -1.75 10.36
N LEU A 144 13.80 -1.12 10.40
CA LEU A 144 15.08 -1.78 10.65
C LEU A 144 15.70 -1.30 11.97
N ARG A 145 16.65 -2.09 12.49
CA ARG A 145 17.44 -1.83 13.69
C ARG A 145 18.81 -2.47 13.56
N ARG A 146 19.71 -2.08 14.46
CA ARG A 146 20.97 -2.81 14.66
C ARG A 146 20.67 -4.22 15.17
N GLY A 147 21.28 -5.23 14.56
CA GLY A 147 21.15 -6.65 14.85
C GLY A 147 20.10 -7.38 14.02
N ASP A 148 19.33 -6.68 13.19
CA ASP A 148 18.27 -7.31 12.39
C ASP A 148 18.85 -8.28 11.34
N GLY A 149 20.12 -8.11 10.95
CA GLY A 149 20.85 -9.00 10.06
C GLY A 149 20.90 -8.48 8.62
N GLN A 150 20.87 -9.38 7.63
CA GLN A 150 21.00 -9.02 6.21
C GLN A 150 19.67 -9.13 5.49
N ASP A 151 18.93 -8.03 5.46
CA ASP A 151 17.58 -7.96 4.92
C ASP A 151 17.57 -7.54 3.45
N VAL A 152 16.62 -8.07 2.72
CA VAL A 152 16.33 -7.75 1.33
C VAL A 152 15.00 -7.00 1.29
N ILE A 153 15.04 -5.79 0.77
CA ILE A 153 13.88 -4.93 0.57
C ILE A 153 13.53 -4.93 -0.90
N ASN A 154 12.31 -5.37 -1.19
CA ASN A 154 11.73 -5.33 -2.51
C ASN A 154 10.63 -4.26 -2.56
N ASN A 155 10.97 -3.11 -3.11
CA ASN A 155 10.06 -1.97 -3.25
C ASN A 155 9.21 -2.03 -4.53
N VAL A 156 8.74 -3.22 -4.91
CA VAL A 156 7.86 -3.38 -6.07
C VAL A 156 6.46 -2.91 -5.66
N GLY A 157 6.11 -1.70 -6.11
CA GLY A 157 4.81 -1.06 -5.90
C GLY A 157 4.47 -0.16 -7.08
N GLU A 158 3.17 -0.04 -7.40
CA GLU A 158 2.72 0.84 -8.48
C GLU A 158 2.84 2.31 -8.08
N GLY A 159 3.89 3.00 -8.57
CA GLY A 159 4.01 4.45 -8.50
C GLY A 159 4.94 4.97 -7.41
N LEU A 160 5.09 6.30 -7.36
CA LEU A 160 5.99 7.03 -6.44
C LEU A 160 5.44 7.05 -5.00
N SER A 161 5.08 5.88 -4.46
CA SER A 161 4.72 5.72 -3.06
C SER A 161 5.82 6.32 -2.18
N ALA A 162 5.40 6.95 -1.08
CA ALA A 162 6.33 7.58 -0.13
C ALA A 162 7.00 6.56 0.78
N ASP A 163 7.44 5.43 0.19
CA ASP A 163 8.05 4.31 0.90
C ASP A 163 9.30 4.77 1.63
N LYS A 164 9.54 4.21 2.80
CA LYS A 164 10.69 4.58 3.61
C LYS A 164 11.32 3.41 4.31
N ILE A 165 12.64 3.48 4.42
CA ILE A 165 13.38 2.69 5.41
C ILE A 165 13.43 3.54 6.68
N SER A 166 13.08 2.96 7.82
CA SER A 166 13.12 3.63 9.11
C SER A 166 13.97 2.82 10.08
N TYR A 167 15.14 3.35 10.45
CA TYR A 167 15.94 2.82 11.54
C TYR A 167 15.32 3.24 12.88
N THR A 168 14.53 2.35 13.46
CA THR A 168 13.70 2.68 14.64
C THR A 168 14.51 2.84 15.93
N SER A 169 15.73 2.31 15.98
CA SER A 169 16.67 2.50 17.09
C SER A 169 18.10 2.10 16.74
N GLY A 170 19.08 2.71 17.42
CA GLY A 170 20.46 2.20 17.51
C GLY A 170 21.34 2.37 16.27
N VAL A 171 20.88 3.12 15.26
CA VAL A 171 21.61 3.40 14.03
C VAL A 171 21.39 4.86 13.62
N ASN A 172 22.36 5.72 13.96
CA ASN A 172 22.36 7.12 13.56
C ASN A 172 22.76 7.29 12.09
N HIS A 173 22.47 8.45 11.52
CA HIS A 173 22.77 8.74 10.11
C HIS A 173 24.26 8.62 9.74
N ASP A 174 25.17 8.91 10.68
CA ASP A 174 26.63 8.79 10.52
C ASP A 174 27.16 7.35 10.72
N GLN A 175 26.25 6.40 11.01
CA GLN A 175 26.55 4.98 11.19
C GLN A 175 26.08 4.12 10.02
N LEU A 176 25.75 4.74 8.88
CA LEU A 176 25.29 4.07 7.67
C LEU A 176 26.33 4.20 6.55
N TRP A 177 26.62 3.07 5.91
CA TRP A 177 27.52 3.00 4.76
C TRP A 177 26.75 2.58 3.50
N PHE A 178 26.82 3.41 2.47
CA PHE A 178 26.07 3.26 1.24
C PHE A 178 26.98 2.75 0.11
N SER A 179 26.52 1.74 -0.60
CA SER A 179 27.26 1.16 -1.73
C SER A 179 26.31 0.65 -2.81
N GLN A 180 26.82 0.58 -4.04
CA GLN A 180 26.13 -0.07 -5.13
C GLN A 180 26.69 -1.48 -5.31
N SER A 181 25.82 -2.48 -5.40
CA SER A 181 26.18 -3.87 -5.73
C SER A 181 25.33 -4.36 -6.89
N GLY A 182 25.92 -4.42 -8.08
CA GLY A 182 25.16 -4.68 -9.31
C GLY A 182 24.07 -3.61 -9.52
N ASN A 183 22.81 -4.06 -9.58
CA ASN A 183 21.64 -3.19 -9.71
C ASN A 183 21.04 -2.76 -8.36
N ASN A 184 21.60 -3.20 -7.24
CA ASN A 184 21.02 -3.00 -5.92
C ASN A 184 21.72 -1.87 -5.16
N LEU A 185 20.94 -1.15 -4.35
CA LEU A 185 21.47 -0.30 -3.30
C LEU A 185 21.70 -1.15 -2.06
N VAL A 186 22.88 -1.01 -1.48
CA VAL A 186 23.29 -1.72 -0.28
C VAL A 186 23.61 -0.70 0.81
N ILE A 187 22.92 -0.82 1.94
CA ILE A 187 23.07 0.04 3.11
C ILE A 187 23.57 -0.83 4.26
N GLN A 188 24.83 -0.68 4.63
CA GLN A 188 25.44 -1.43 5.73
C GLN A 188 25.43 -0.60 7.02
N THR A 189 25.15 -1.25 8.15
CA THR A 189 25.29 -0.62 9.47
C THR A 189 26.74 -0.74 9.94
N ILE A 190 27.40 0.39 10.12
CA ILE A 190 28.82 0.49 10.47
C ILE A 190 29.12 -0.28 11.77
N GLY A 191 30.19 -1.09 11.70
CA GLY A 191 30.68 -1.91 12.80
C GLY A 191 29.96 -3.24 12.98
N THR A 192 29.04 -3.60 12.09
CA THR A 192 28.25 -4.84 12.15
C THR A 192 28.24 -5.58 10.82
N THR A 193 27.60 -6.76 10.81
CA THR A 193 27.25 -7.47 9.58
C THR A 193 25.86 -7.09 9.06
N ASP A 194 25.15 -6.18 9.73
CA ASP A 194 23.78 -5.84 9.37
C ASP A 194 23.76 -5.02 8.08
N GLN A 195 22.79 -5.32 7.23
CA GLN A 195 22.66 -4.74 5.91
C GLN A 195 21.21 -4.73 5.46
N ALA A 196 20.81 -3.66 4.80
CA ALA A 196 19.62 -3.63 3.96
C ALA A 196 20.03 -3.60 2.50
N THR A 197 19.50 -4.50 1.68
CA THR A 197 19.66 -4.51 0.23
C THR A 197 18.35 -4.13 -0.42
N VAL A 198 18.27 -2.93 -1.02
CA VAL A 198 17.11 -2.54 -1.84
C VAL A 198 17.34 -3.04 -3.26
N THR A 199 16.52 -3.99 -3.68
CA THR A 199 16.67 -4.65 -4.98
C THR A 199 16.34 -3.72 -6.13
N ASP A 200 17.10 -3.83 -7.22
CA ASP A 200 16.83 -3.17 -8.48
C ASP A 200 16.75 -1.62 -8.44
N TRP A 201 17.33 -1.02 -7.38
CA TRP A 201 17.46 0.43 -7.22
C TRP A 201 18.01 1.12 -8.47
N TYR A 202 19.01 0.53 -9.13
CA TYR A 202 19.69 1.14 -10.28
C TYR A 202 19.04 0.79 -11.64
N THR A 203 17.88 0.12 -11.64
CA THR A 203 17.14 -0.20 -12.89
C THR A 203 16.08 0.85 -13.24
N GLY A 204 15.65 1.67 -12.27
CA GLY A 204 14.65 2.71 -12.44
C GLY A 204 14.15 3.25 -11.10
N SER A 205 13.53 4.43 -11.11
CA SER A 205 13.06 5.10 -9.89
C SER A 205 11.85 4.43 -9.23
N VAL A 206 11.20 3.48 -9.91
CA VAL A 206 10.05 2.74 -9.37
C VAL A 206 10.40 1.81 -8.21
N ASN A 207 11.68 1.40 -8.12
CA ASN A 207 12.17 0.52 -7.05
C ASN A 207 12.86 1.31 -5.93
N HIS A 208 12.81 2.63 -5.96
CA HIS A 208 13.40 3.47 -4.92
C HIS A 208 12.43 3.59 -3.76
N VAL A 209 12.91 3.32 -2.54
CA VAL A 209 12.29 3.95 -1.37
C VAL A 209 12.45 5.47 -1.50
N ALA A 210 11.44 6.24 -1.14
CA ALA A 210 11.46 7.70 -1.22
C ALA A 210 12.43 8.32 -0.21
N SER A 211 12.57 7.71 0.97
CA SER A 211 13.45 8.21 2.02
C SER A 211 14.03 7.13 2.93
N ILE A 212 15.12 7.48 3.60
CA ILE A 212 15.74 6.69 4.65
C ILE A 212 15.81 7.56 5.88
N GLN A 213 15.15 7.15 6.96
CA GLN A 213 15.17 7.84 8.24
C GLN A 213 16.06 7.08 9.23
N SER A 214 17.01 7.79 9.82
CA SER A 214 17.92 7.28 10.85
C SER A 214 17.31 7.39 12.26
N SER A 215 17.90 6.69 13.24
CA SER A 215 17.35 6.69 14.60
C SER A 215 17.53 8.00 15.38
N ASP A 216 18.43 8.88 14.93
CA ASP A 216 18.59 10.24 15.45
C ASP A 216 17.71 11.28 14.73
N GLY A 217 16.80 10.83 13.86
CA GLY A 217 15.74 11.64 13.28
C GLY A 217 16.09 12.29 11.94
N PHE A 218 17.35 12.22 11.51
CA PHE A 218 17.76 12.71 10.20
C PHE A 218 17.17 11.85 9.09
N THR A 219 16.81 12.50 8.00
CA THR A 219 16.21 11.88 6.81
C THR A 219 17.06 12.13 5.57
N LEU A 220 17.28 11.08 4.79
CA LEU A 220 17.95 11.12 3.48
C LEU A 220 16.92 10.87 2.38
N SER A 221 16.75 11.83 1.48
CA SER A 221 15.91 11.68 0.28
C SER A 221 16.56 10.74 -0.73
N ASN A 222 15.76 9.99 -1.50
CA ASN A 222 16.25 9.12 -2.58
C ASN A 222 17.17 9.84 -3.58
N THR A 223 16.86 11.11 -3.88
CA THR A 223 17.63 11.98 -4.76
C THR A 223 19.03 12.30 -4.25
N MET A 224 19.27 12.12 -2.95
CA MET A 224 20.53 12.40 -2.27
C MET A 224 21.36 11.14 -2.01
N VAL A 225 20.75 9.94 -2.07
CA VAL A 225 21.43 8.65 -1.83
C VAL A 225 22.67 8.50 -2.70
N GLN A 226 22.60 8.89 -3.98
CA GLN A 226 23.73 8.74 -4.90
C GLN A 226 24.96 9.57 -4.49
N ASN A 227 24.79 10.68 -3.77
CA ASN A 227 25.91 11.48 -3.28
C ASN A 227 26.73 10.71 -2.25
N LEU A 228 26.07 9.97 -1.34
CA LEU A 228 26.75 9.13 -0.35
C LEU A 228 27.41 7.91 -1.01
N VAL A 229 26.70 7.22 -1.91
CA VAL A 229 27.26 6.09 -2.66
C VAL A 229 28.53 6.51 -3.41
N ALA A 230 28.51 7.65 -4.10
CA ALA A 230 29.67 8.15 -4.84
C ALA A 230 30.84 8.51 -3.93
N ALA A 231 30.58 9.13 -2.78
CA ALA A 231 31.62 9.47 -1.81
C ALA A 231 32.28 8.24 -1.17
N MET A 232 31.50 7.19 -0.92
CA MET A 232 31.95 5.96 -0.25
C MET A 232 32.57 4.93 -1.22
N ALA A 233 32.29 5.00 -2.52
CA ALA A 233 32.73 4.01 -3.52
C ALA A 233 34.26 3.82 -3.61
N GLY A 234 35.04 4.86 -3.33
CA GLY A 234 36.51 4.81 -3.35
C GLY A 234 37.15 4.37 -2.03
N MET A 235 36.34 4.11 -1.01
CA MET A 235 36.78 3.81 0.35
C MET A 235 36.48 2.36 0.72
N THR A 236 37.20 1.82 1.69
CA THR A 236 36.88 0.50 2.25
C THR A 236 35.81 0.68 3.32
N PRO A 237 34.71 -0.08 3.30
CA PRO A 237 33.71 -0.03 4.37
C PRO A 237 34.35 -0.30 5.74
N PRO A 238 33.93 0.41 6.80
CA PRO A 238 34.41 0.15 8.16
C PRO A 238 34.28 -1.33 8.54
N PRO A 239 35.34 -1.97 9.07
CA PRO A 239 35.30 -3.37 9.46
C PRO A 239 34.35 -3.60 10.64
N VAL A 240 33.90 -4.85 10.80
CA VAL A 240 33.11 -5.27 11.98
C VAL A 240 33.86 -4.90 13.27
N GLY A 241 33.13 -4.35 14.24
CA GLY A 241 33.68 -3.83 15.50
C GLY A 241 34.08 -2.35 15.46
N GLN A 242 34.26 -1.74 14.28
CA GLN A 242 34.40 -0.29 14.16
C GLN A 242 33.01 0.36 14.11
N THR A 243 32.45 0.75 15.26
CA THR A 243 31.05 1.22 15.35
C THR A 243 30.82 2.66 14.91
N ASN A 244 31.87 3.42 14.61
CA ASN A 244 31.82 4.81 14.13
C ASN A 244 32.90 5.04 13.07
N LEU A 245 32.76 6.08 12.25
CA LEU A 245 33.81 6.48 11.32
C LEU A 245 35.11 6.84 12.06
N ASN A 246 36.25 6.53 11.47
CA ASN A 246 37.56 6.95 11.96
C ASN A 246 37.90 8.38 11.49
N ILE A 247 39.01 8.94 11.96
CA ILE A 247 39.40 10.32 11.65
C ILE A 247 39.52 10.59 10.14
N ALA A 248 40.09 9.64 9.39
CA ALA A 248 40.27 9.79 7.95
C ALA A 248 38.94 9.72 7.21
N GLU A 249 38.04 8.84 7.65
CA GLU A 249 36.69 8.71 7.11
C GLU A 249 35.83 9.94 7.40
N HIS A 250 35.84 10.46 8.62
CA HIS A 250 35.18 11.73 8.97
C HIS A 250 35.68 12.87 8.08
N THR A 251 37.00 13.00 7.94
CA THR A 251 37.61 14.03 7.07
C THR A 251 37.09 13.95 5.62
N ALA A 252 36.82 12.74 5.13
CA ALA A 252 36.33 12.52 3.77
C ALA A 252 34.80 12.68 3.63
N LEU A 253 34.03 12.30 4.65
CA LEU A 253 32.58 12.09 4.53
C LEU A 253 31.73 13.14 5.24
N ASP A 254 32.23 13.87 6.24
CA ASP A 254 31.42 14.77 7.06
C ASP A 254 30.66 15.82 6.22
N ALA A 255 31.32 16.40 5.21
CA ALA A 255 30.70 17.41 4.35
C ALA A 255 29.56 16.84 3.49
N VAL A 256 29.71 15.61 2.97
CA VAL A 256 28.65 14.97 2.17
C VAL A 256 27.52 14.49 3.06
N ILE A 257 27.82 13.95 4.26
CA ILE A 257 26.81 13.54 5.24
C ILE A 257 25.98 14.76 5.64
N ALA A 258 26.61 15.84 6.10
CA ALA A 258 25.91 17.03 6.58
C ALA A 258 25.09 17.79 5.51
N SER A 259 25.42 17.65 4.22
CA SER A 259 24.70 18.33 3.14
C SER A 259 23.53 17.53 2.56
N ASN A 260 23.44 16.24 2.88
CA ASN A 260 22.44 15.33 2.31
C ASN A 260 21.43 14.81 3.34
N TRP A 261 21.80 14.71 4.61
CA TRP A 261 20.88 14.39 5.70
C TRP A 261 20.20 15.67 6.22
N GLN A 262 18.86 15.66 6.32
CA GLN A 262 18.03 16.77 6.81
C GLN A 262 17.29 16.44 8.10
#